data_AF-A0A5M3XEV1-F1
#
_entry.id   AF-A0A5M3XEV1-F1
#
_cell.length_a   1.000
_cell.length_b   1.000
_cell.length_c   1.000
_cell.angle_alpha   90.00
_cell.angle_beta   90.00
_cell.angle_gamma   90.00
#
_symmetry.space_group_name_H-M   'P 1'
#
loop_
_entity.id
_entity.type
_entity.pdbx_description
1 polymer ?
#
loop_
_entity_poly.entity_id
_entity_poly.type
_entity_poly.pdbx_seq_one_letter_code
_entity_poly.pdbx_strand_id
1 'polypeptide(L)' 'MARLTPSRSAICSKPHPRLTGTVHTAAEAIRKAGGNALPWVGDVRSDESIAAAVQAGAEMFGGIDICVNNAASWT' A
#
# COMPACT_ATOMS: atom_id res chain seq x y z
N MET A 1 2.88 -10.33 -29.60
CA MET A 1 3.23 -9.36 -28.55
C MET A 1 1.98 -9.04 -27.76
N ALA A 2 1.81 -9.63 -26.57
CA ALA A 2 0.67 -9.30 -25.71
C ALA A 2 0.91 -7.91 -25.09
N ARG A 3 0.02 -6.95 -25.39
CA ARG A 3 0.02 -5.65 -24.70
C ARG A 3 -0.23 -5.90 -23.22
N LEU A 4 0.77 -5.65 -22.38
CA LEU A 4 0.57 -5.47 -20.95
C LEU A 4 -0.38 -4.28 -20.80
N THR A 5 -1.61 -4.54 -20.35
CA THR A 5 -2.55 -3.49 -19.96
C THR A 5 -1.93 -2.66 -18.83
N PRO A 6 -2.14 -1.33 -18.80
CA PRO A 6 -1.57 -0.50 -17.76
C PRO A 6 -2.08 -1.00 -16.40
N SER A 7 -1.16 -1.42 -15.52
CA SER A 7 -1.51 -1.80 -14.16
C SER A 7 -2.10 -0.58 -13.48
N ARG A 8 -3.40 -0.63 -13.17
CA ARG A 8 -4.03 0.40 -12.35
C ARG A 8 -3.48 0.24 -10.95
N SER A 9 -2.65 1.15 -10.46
CA SER A 9 -2.08 1.05 -9.12
C SER A 9 -3.12 1.44 -8.07
N ALA A 10 -3.99 0.49 -7.71
CA ALA A 10 -4.79 0.54 -6.50
C ALA A 10 -4.60 -0.81 -5.78
N ILE A 11 -4.01 -0.79 -4.60
CA ILE A 11 -3.82 -2.01 -3.81
C ILE A 11 -4.98 -2.08 -2.82
N CYS A 12 -5.88 -3.04 -3.04
CA CYS A 12 -7.05 -3.28 -2.20
C CYS A 12 -6.72 -4.30 -1.09
N SER A 13 -7.56 -4.34 -0.05
CA SER A 13 -7.55 -5.43 0.93
C SER A 13 -7.99 -6.77 0.33
N LYS A 14 -8.91 -6.73 -0.65
CA LYS A 14 -9.46 -7.90 -1.33
C LYS A 14 -8.97 -7.98 -2.78
N PRO A 15 -8.83 -9.20 -3.35
CA PRO A 15 -8.55 -9.36 -4.77
C PRO A 15 -9.57 -8.60 -5.62
N HIS A 16 -9.11 -7.90 -6.64
CA HIS A 16 -9.96 -7.20 -7.59
C HIS A 16 -9.67 -7.75 -9.00
N PRO A 17 -10.69 -8.02 -9.85
CA PRO A 17 -10.51 -8.75 -11.11
C PRO A 17 -9.50 -8.15 -12.10
N ARG A 18 -9.20 -6.85 -11.97
CA ARG A 18 -8.27 -6.11 -12.85
C ARG A 18 -6.93 -5.75 -12.18
N LEU A 19 -6.71 -6.16 -10.94
CA LEU A 19 -5.56 -5.75 -10.13
C LEU A 19 -4.84 -6.99 -9.62
N THR A 20 -3.52 -6.98 -9.74
CA THR A 20 -2.67 -8.03 -9.17
C THR A 20 -2.27 -7.64 -7.76
N GLY A 21 -2.40 -8.59 -6.83
CA GLY A 21 -1.97 -8.42 -5.45
C GLY A 21 -2.94 -7.61 -4.58
N THR A 22 -2.63 -7.61 -3.28
CA THR A 22 -3.31 -6.89 -2.21
C THR A 22 -2.26 -6.30 -1.27
N VAL A 23 -2.69 -5.47 -0.31
CA VAL A 23 -1.77 -4.92 0.70
C VAL A 23 -1.16 -6.05 1.54
N HIS A 24 -1.90 -7.15 1.70
CA HIS A 24 -1.46 -8.33 2.43
C HIS A 24 -0.40 -9.12 1.66
N THR A 25 -0.56 -9.33 0.34
CA THR A 25 0.47 -10.02 -0.47
C THR A 25 1.74 -9.17 -0.59
N ALA A 26 1.61 -7.84 -0.63
CA ALA A 26 2.76 -6.94 -0.60
C ALA A 26 3.51 -7.03 0.74
N ALA A 27 2.80 -7.02 1.87
CA ALA A 27 3.40 -7.20 3.19
C ALA A 27 4.09 -8.56 3.33
N GLU A 28 3.50 -9.63 2.79
CA GLU A 28 4.12 -10.96 2.76
C GLU A 28 5.43 -10.95 1.95
N ALA A 29 5.44 -10.31 0.77
CA ALA A 29 6.64 -10.20 -0.05
C ALA A 29 7.78 -9.46 0.67
N ILE A 30 7.46 -8.36 1.37
CA ILE A 30 8.44 -7.61 2.20
C ILE A 30 9.00 -8.51 3.31
N ARG A 31 8.14 -9.23 4.03
CA ARG A 31 8.56 -10.13 5.11
C ARG A 31 9.43 -11.26 4.60
N LYS A 32 9.09 -11.85 3.45
CA LYS A 32 9.90 -12.91 2.82
C LYS A 32 11.27 -12.41 2.37
N ALA A 33 11.39 -11.13 2.03
CA ALA A 33 12.66 -10.48 1.72
C ALA A 33 13.49 -10.11 2.97
N GLY A 34 12.98 -10.38 4.18
CA GLY A 34 13.65 -10.12 5.46
C GLY A 34 13.28 -8.80 6.12
N GLY A 35 12.31 -8.06 5.58
CA GLY A 35 11.81 -6.81 6.18
C GLY A 35 10.66 -7.02 7.17
N ASN A 36 10.29 -5.95 7.87
CA ASN A 36 9.04 -5.88 8.63
C ASN A 36 8.01 -5.06 7.87
N ALA A 37 6.73 -5.46 7.92
CA ALA A 37 5.68 -4.79 7.18
C ALA A 37 4.38 -4.70 7.97
N LEU A 38 3.76 -3.52 7.96
CA LEU A 38 2.40 -3.25 8.42
C LEU A 38 1.52 -2.99 7.18
N PRO A 39 0.69 -3.95 6.74
CA PRO A 39 -0.27 -3.67 5.68
C PRO A 39 -1.35 -2.71 6.19
N TRP A 40 -1.62 -1.64 5.44
CA TRP A 40 -2.64 -0.66 5.78
C TRP A 40 -3.69 -0.54 4.67
N VAL A 41 -4.96 -0.46 5.04
CA VAL A 41 -6.07 -0.24 4.12
C VAL A 41 -6.61 1.15 4.39
N GLY A 42 -6.33 2.09 3.50
CA GLY A 42 -6.72 3.49 3.66
C GLY A 42 -6.86 4.21 2.33
N ASP A 43 -7.56 5.33 2.35
CA ASP A 43 -7.73 6.22 1.20
C ASP A 43 -6.93 7.50 1.43
N VAL A 44 -5.94 7.76 0.58
CA VAL A 44 -5.08 8.96 0.66
C VAL A 44 -5.81 10.27 0.37
N ARG A 45 -7.11 10.22 0.03
CA ARG A 45 -7.97 11.41 -0.07
C ARG A 45 -8.65 11.75 1.25
N SER A 46 -8.49 10.92 2.28
CA SER A 46 -9.06 11.11 3.62
C SER A 46 -7.96 11.41 4.63
N ASP A 47 -7.97 12.63 5.19
CA ASP A 47 -7.02 13.06 6.21
C ASP A 47 -7.06 12.18 7.46
N GLU A 48 -8.24 11.71 7.84
CA GLU A 48 -8.42 10.78 8.96
C GLU A 48 -7.72 9.43 8.68
N SER A 49 -7.87 8.92 7.46
CA SER A 49 -7.23 7.67 7.05
C SER A 49 -5.70 7.79 7.02
N ILE A 50 -5.19 8.94 6.59
CA ILE A 50 -3.76 9.25 6.60
C ILE A 50 -3.24 9.33 8.05
N ALA A 51 -3.91 10.09 8.91
CA ALA A 51 -3.50 10.25 10.31
C ALA A 51 -3.44 8.90 11.04
N ALA A 52 -4.45 8.05 10.85
CA ALA A 52 -4.48 6.72 11.43
C ALA A 52 -3.35 5.81 10.91
N ALA A 53 -3.01 5.90 9.61
CA ALA A 53 -1.91 5.14 9.03
C ALA A 53 -0.55 5.54 9.62
N VAL A 54 -0.32 6.86 9.72
CA VAL A 54 0.90 7.44 10.29
C VAL A 54 1.05 7.03 11.75
N GLN A 55 -0.02 7.15 12.52
CA GLN A 55 -0.04 6.75 13.93
C GLN A 55 0.29 5.26 14.08
N ALA A 56 -0.39 4.37 13.35
CA ALA A 56 -0.15 2.94 13.44
C ALA A 56 1.28 2.55 13.03
N GLY A 57 1.83 3.20 12.00
CA GLY A 57 3.23 3.01 11.59
C GLY A 57 4.22 3.45 12.67
N ALA A 58 4.02 4.64 13.24
CA ALA A 58 4.87 5.17 14.31
C ALA A 58 4.80 4.31 15.58
N GLU A 59 3.61 3.84 15.96
CA GLU A 59 3.42 2.95 17.12
C GLU A 59 4.12 1.60 16.91
N MET A 60 4.02 1.02 15.72
CA MET A 60 4.61 -0.29 15.44
C MET A 60 6.14 -0.25 15.27
N PHE A 61 6.67 0.81 14.65
CA PHE A 61 8.08 0.87 14.25
C PHE A 61 8.93 1.87 15.04
N GLY A 62 8.31 2.66 15.92
CA GLY A 62 8.99 3.67 16.73
C GLY A 62 9.19 5.02 16.03
N GLY A 63 8.72 5.18 14.79
CA GLY A 63 8.85 6.40 13.99
C GLY A 63 8.68 6.17 12.50
N ILE A 64 8.76 7.24 11.71
CA ILE A 64 8.75 7.21 10.23
C ILE A 64 9.93 8.04 9.72
N ASP A 65 10.89 7.38 9.08
CA ASP A 65 12.08 8.05 8.52
C ASP A 65 11.87 8.53 7.07
N ILE A 66 11.07 7.80 6.29
CA ILE A 66 10.92 8.00 4.84
C ILE A 66 9.43 8.01 4.49
N CYS A 67 9.02 9.03 3.73
CA CYS A 67 7.69 9.12 3.12
C CYS A 67 7.81 9.01 1.59
N VAL A 68 7.11 8.03 0.99
CA VAL A 68 7.06 7.83 -0.47
C VAL A 68 5.65 8.10 -0.97
N ASN A 69 5.44 9.27 -1.57
CA ASN A 69 4.16 9.67 -2.17
C ASN A 69 3.99 9.06 -3.56
N ASN A 70 3.70 7.75 -3.60
CA ASN A 70 3.54 6.98 -4.85
C ASN A 70 2.10 6.99 -5.41
N ALA A 71 1.10 7.24 -4.55
CA ALA A 71 -0.30 7.20 -4.99
C ALA A 71 -0.60 8.31 -6.01
N ALA A 72 -1.22 7.93 -7.13
CA ALA A 72 -1.63 8.85 -8.18
C ALA A 72 -2.97 8.41 -8.77
N SER A 73 -3.77 9.37 -9.20
CA SER A 73 -4.94 9.16 -10.05
C SER A 73 -4.86 10.11 -11.23
N TRP A 74 -5.07 9.57 -12.42
CA TRP A 74 -5.31 10.38 -13.61
C TRP A 74 -6.81 10.70 -13.63
N THR A 75 -7.14 11.98 -13.71
CA THR A 75 -8.51 12.44 -13.95
C THR A 75 -9.01 11.99 -15.30
#